data_AF-A0A6L2R561-F1
#
_entry.id   AF-A0A6L2R561-F1
#
_cell.length_a   1.000
_cell.length_b   1.000
_cell.length_c   1.000
_cell.angle_alpha   90.00
_cell.angle_beta   90.00
_cell.angle_gamma   90.00
#
_symmetry.space_group_name_H-M   'P 1'
#
loop_
_entity.id
_entity.type
_entity.pdbx_description
1 polymer ?
#
loop_
_entity_poly.entity_id
_entity_poly.type
_entity_poly.pdbx_seq_one_letter_code
_entity_poly.pdbx_strand_id
1 'polypeptide(L)' 'MAAKKKKGDAVVFLSAADIREFGIDELRAKLVEQRQQLMTARLKHAVAQLENTSALKGLRRQVARMATLLNEKELSGL' A
#
# COMPACT_ATOMS: atom_id res chain seq x y z
N MET A 1 16.80 30.68 -0.85
CA MET A 1 17.31 29.32 -0.53
C MET A 1 16.14 28.35 -0.58
N ALA A 2 16.02 27.58 -1.67
CA ALA A 2 14.91 26.66 -1.88
C ALA A 2 15.15 25.38 -1.05
N ALA A 3 14.46 25.26 0.08
CA ALA A 3 14.38 24.00 0.81
C ALA A 3 13.66 22.98 -0.09
N LYS A 4 14.44 22.13 -0.76
CA LYS A 4 13.96 20.96 -1.50
C LYS A 4 13.02 20.18 -0.58
N LYS A 5 11.71 20.25 -0.86
CA LYS A 5 10.69 19.39 -0.25
C LYS A 5 11.10 17.95 -0.60
N LYS A 6 11.82 17.30 0.31
CA LYS A 6 12.26 15.91 0.18
C LYS A 6 10.99 15.10 -0.10
N LYS A 7 10.92 14.51 -1.29
CA LYS A 7 9.89 13.57 -1.73
C LYS A 7 10.10 12.25 -0.98
N GLY A 8 10.15 12.31 0.35
CA GLY A 8 10.41 11.18 1.23
C GLY A 8 9.15 10.34 1.33
N ASP A 9 9.17 9.20 0.67
CA ASP A 9 8.17 8.13 0.76
C ASP A 9 6.74 8.62 0.47
N ALA A 10 6.46 9.00 -0.78
CA ALA A 10 5.08 9.21 -1.23
C ALA A 10 4.33 7.87 -1.24
N VAL A 11 3.79 7.50 -0.08
CA VAL A 11 2.91 6.35 0.06
C VAL A 11 1.56 6.72 -0.53
N VAL A 12 1.27 6.17 -1.72
CA VAL A 12 0.01 6.41 -2.42
C VAL A 12 -1.07 5.55 -1.78
N PHE A 13 -1.89 6.18 -0.94
CA PHE A 13 -3.06 5.53 -0.35
C PHE A 13 -4.22 5.56 -1.33
N LEU A 14 -4.59 4.38 -1.84
CA LEU A 14 -5.76 4.23 -2.69
C LEU A 14 -7.04 4.10 -1.85
N SER A 15 -8.13 4.69 -2.33
CA SER A 15 -9.44 4.58 -1.71
C SER A 15 -10.07 3.22 -2.05
N ALA A 16 -11.08 2.80 -1.28
CA ALA A 16 -11.75 1.52 -1.55
C ALA A 16 -12.49 1.51 -2.91
N ALA A 17 -12.91 2.68 -3.40
CA ALA A 17 -13.52 2.82 -4.71
C ALA A 17 -12.49 2.53 -5.82
N ASP A 18 -11.33 3.19 -5.76
CA ASP A 18 -10.26 3.00 -6.75
C ASP A 18 -9.80 1.54 -6.82
N ILE A 19 -9.73 0.87 -5.67
CA ILE A 19 -9.30 -0.54 -5.60
C ILE A 19 -10.33 -1.49 -6.23
N ARG A 20 -11.64 -1.13 -6.20
CA ARG A 20 -12.71 -1.92 -6.83
C ARG A 20 -12.68 -1.84 -8.35
N GLU A 21 -12.23 -0.72 -8.90
CA GLU A 21 -12.14 -0.49 -10.36
C GLU A 21 -11.04 -1.33 -11.03
N PHE A 22 -10.00 -1.75 -10.30
CA PHE A 22 -8.92 -2.57 -10.87
C PHE A 22 -9.36 -4.00 -11.17
N GLY A 23 -8.84 -4.57 -12.27
CA GLY A 23 -9.02 -5.99 -12.60
C GLY A 23 -8.38 -6.93 -11.56
N ILE A 24 -8.75 -8.22 -11.56
CA ILE A 24 -8.22 -9.22 -10.61
C ILE A 24 -6.69 -9.33 -10.71
N ASP A 25 -6.16 -9.39 -11.94
CA ASP A 25 -4.71 -9.50 -12.17
C ASP A 25 -3.96 -8.23 -11.76
N GLU A 26 -4.53 -7.06 -12.04
CA GLU A 26 -3.98 -5.77 -11.62
C GLU A 26 -3.98 -5.61 -10.10
N LEU A 27 -5.05 -6.08 -9.44
CA LEU A 27 -5.16 -6.14 -7.98
C LEU A 27 -4.06 -7.01 -7.39
N ARG A 28 -3.82 -8.19 -7.97
CA ARG A 28 -2.75 -9.11 -7.54
C ARG A 28 -1.38 -8.46 -7.68
N ALA A 29 -1.10 -7.84 -8.83
CA ALA A 29 0.17 -7.14 -9.07
C ALA A 29 0.39 -6.00 -8.05
N LYS A 30 -0.61 -5.14 -7.88
CA LYS A 30 -0.55 -4.02 -6.91
C LYS A 30 -0.42 -4.51 -5.47
N LEU A 31 -1.06 -5.60 -5.11
CA LEU A 31 -0.97 -6.18 -3.77
C LEU A 31 0.46 -6.66 -3.47
N VAL A 32 1.18 -7.22 -4.45
CA VAL A 32 2.59 -7.59 -4.31
C VAL A 32 3.45 -6.35 -4.10
N GLU A 33 3.28 -5.31 -4.91
CA GLU A 33 4.01 -4.05 -4.77
C GLU A 33 3.78 -3.40 -3.40
N GLN A 34 2.52 -3.33 -2.94
CA GLN A 34 2.16 -2.75 -1.65
C GLN A 34 2.73 -3.56 -0.47
N ARG A 35 2.82 -4.89 -0.59
CA ARG A 35 3.49 -5.74 0.41
C ARG A 35 4.99 -5.47 0.45
N GLN A 36 5.63 -5.29 -0.71
CA GLN A 36 7.05 -4.94 -0.76
C GLN A 36 7.32 -3.58 -0.11
N GLN A 37 6.47 -2.58 -0.39
CA GLN A 37 6.54 -1.27 0.25
C GLN A 37 6.37 -1.36 1.77
N LEU A 38 5.42 -2.17 2.25
CA LEU A 38 5.24 -2.43 3.68
C LEU A 38 6.49 -3.09 4.29
N MET A 39 7.13 -4.02 3.58
CA MET A 39 8.36 -4.66 4.06
C MET A 39 9.49 -3.63 4.18
N THR A 40 9.73 -2.85 3.13
CA THR A 40 10.73 -1.77 3.16
C THR A 40 10.45 -0.78 4.30
N ALA A 41 9.20 -0.39 4.51
CA ALA A 41 8.81 0.49 5.62
C ALA A 41 9.07 -0.15 7.00
N ARG A 42 8.84 -1.45 7.15
CA ARG A 42 9.16 -2.20 8.38
C ARG A 42 10.65 -2.24 8.64
N LEU A 43 11.48 -2.44 7.61
CA LEU A 43 12.94 -2.40 7.74
C LEU A 43 13.42 -1.01 8.15
N LYS A 44 12.94 0.04 7.49
CA LYS A 44 13.24 1.44 7.87
C LYS A 44 12.83 1.74 9.31
N HIS A 45 11.68 1.21 9.75
CA HIS A 45 11.23 1.33 11.14
C HIS A 45 12.13 0.59 12.13
N ALA A 46 12.56 -0.63 11.78
CA ALA A 46 13.46 -1.43 12.62
C ALA A 46 14.82 -0.76 12.82
N VAL A 47 15.32 -0.03 11.82
CA VAL A 47 16.57 0.75 11.89
C VAL A 47 16.34 2.16 12.48
N ALA A 48 15.14 2.45 13.01
CA ALA A 48 14.75 3.76 13.57
C ALA A 48 14.93 4.96 12.60
N GLN A 49 14.96 4.70 11.29
CA GLN A 49 15.09 5.72 10.23
C GLN A 49 13.74 6.12 9.62
N LEU A 50 12.62 5.60 10.14
CA LEU A 50 11.31 5.91 9.59
C LEU A 50 10.78 7.22 10.20
N GLU A 51 10.83 8.28 9.42
CA GLU A 51 10.29 9.61 9.79
C GLU A 51 8.76 9.59 9.98
N ASN A 52 8.05 8.68 9.30
CA ASN A 52 6.58 8.61 9.27
C ASN A 52 6.05 7.23 9.69
N THR A 53 5.98 6.96 11.00
CA THR A 53 5.42 5.71 11.55
C THR A 53 3.94 5.47 11.19
N SER A 54 3.17 6.55 11.01
CA SER A 54 1.78 6.51 10.54
C SER A 54 1.61 5.82 9.19
N ALA A 55 2.64 5.86 8.33
CA ALA A 55 2.61 5.22 7.01
C ALA A 55 2.49 3.68 7.11
N LEU A 56 3.08 3.06 8.14
CA LEU A 56 2.94 1.62 8.39
C LEU A 56 1.48 1.23 8.62
N LYS A 57 0.74 2.02 9.40
CA LYS A 57 -0.68 1.77 9.66
C LYS A 57 -1.50 1.91 8.39
N GLY A 58 -1.20 2.92 7.57
CA GLY A 58 -1.84 3.12 6.27
C GLY A 58 -1.59 1.94 5.30
N LEU A 59 -0.32 1.53 5.13
CA LEU A 59 0.08 0.43 4.27
C LEU A 59 -0.56 -0.89 4.70
N ARG A 60 -0.59 -1.19 6.01
CA ARG A 60 -1.28 -2.38 6.54
C ARG A 60 -2.77 -2.39 6.17
N ARG A 61 -3.45 -1.25 6.32
CA ARG A 61 -4.88 -1.11 5.98
C ARG A 61 -5.11 -1.23 4.48
N GLN A 62 -4.21 -0.69 3.66
CA GLN A 62 -4.30 -0.77 2.21
C GLN A 62 -4.13 -2.20 1.69
N VAL A 63 -3.10 -2.92 2.17
CA VAL A 63 -2.90 -4.34 1.85
C VAL A 63 -4.10 -5.18 2.28
N ALA A 64 -4.66 -4.93 3.47
CA ALA A 64 -5.84 -5.63 3.95
C ALA A 64 -7.06 -5.39 3.03
N ARG A 65 -7.33 -4.12 2.66
CA ARG A 65 -8.44 -3.79 1.75
C ARG A 65 -8.29 -4.44 0.37
N MET A 66 -7.09 -4.39 -0.21
CA MET A 66 -6.82 -5.05 -1.50
C MET A 66 -7.00 -6.56 -1.41
N ALA A 67 -6.53 -7.20 -0.34
CA ALA A 67 -6.69 -8.63 -0.13
C ALA A 67 -8.17 -9.02 0.03
N THR A 68 -8.94 -8.23 0.79
CA THR A 68 -10.38 -8.46 0.97
C THR A 68 -11.12 -8.33 -0.35
N LEU A 69 -10.86 -7.27 -1.13
CA LEU A 69 -11.51 -7.07 -2.43
C LEU A 69 -11.11 -8.14 -3.46
N LEU A 70 -9.85 -8.58 -3.44
CA LEU A 70 -9.41 -9.71 -4.26
C LEU A 70 -10.19 -10.97 -3.91
N ASN A 71 -10.30 -11.30 -2.63
CA ASN A 71 -11.10 -12.44 -2.17
C ASN A 71 -12.58 -12.27 -2.50
N GLU A 72 -13.15 -11.07 -2.37
CA GLU A 72 -14.55 -10.80 -2.75
C GLU A 72 -14.77 -11.08 -4.25
N LYS A 73 -13.85 -10.65 -5.11
CA LYS A 73 -13.92 -10.91 -6.56
C LYS A 73 -13.77 -12.40 -6.88
N GLU A 74 -12.79 -13.07 -6.28
CA GLU A 74 -12.55 -14.50 -6.44
C GLU A 74 -13.73 -15.35 -5.93
N LEU A 75 -14.33 -14.97 -4.80
CA LEU A 75 -15.49 -15.66 -4.22
C LEU A 75 -16.78 -15.38 -5.01
N SER A 76 -16.92 -14.18 -5.58
CA SER A 76 -18.07 -13.83 -6.43
C SER A 76 -18.08 -14.52 -7.79
N GLY A 77 -16.98 -15.18 -8.18
CA GLY A 77 -16.94 -16.11 -9.30
C GLY A 77 -17.30 -15.49 -10.67
N LEU A 78 -16.79 -14.30 -10.97
CA LEU A 78 -16.72 -13.76 -12.34
C LEU A 78 -15.36 -14.02 -12.96
#